data_AF-A0AAU5VQR3-F1
#
_entry.id   AF-A0AAU5VQR3-F1
#
_cell.length_a   1.000
_cell.length_b   1.000
_cell.length_c   1.000
_cell.angle_alpha   90.00
_cell.angle_beta   90.00
_cell.angle_gamma   90.00
#
_symmetry.space_group_name_H-M   'P 1'
#
loop_
_entity.id
_entity.type
_entity.pdbx_description
1 polymer ?
#
loop_
_entity_poly.entity_id
_entity_poly.type
_entity_poly.pdbx_seq_one_letter_code
_entity_poly.pdbx_strand_id
1 'polypeptide(L)'
;MRHVPFFRWVLTIGMILIGCSVGVHLTVPGFPELRQVELMVLDEAPDGRCTVRWTDPFGHREHEAAYRCDPARDPLLKAPHDGTGSGRGWETGYVIAEGADKGALYSLDGDGYGDDGTADERAELSDTLAMTGILLTAAGLLGGNLRALARVGGVRPDTVRRATRLSRAAALAAQDHARAVEAVREAWAPLRRERVEEVLRRTPVARLRRRLGGRLRSRELEKALERAGVRTVQDVLDSGAWELAQLRGVGREPADKAVAAAEGLAGTADGAVAVRIDAERPRAGTTALVSAVHVLVEAGPEARRAAEAGLALSARLEPLLHDAVAASGYRRMLGAGPERRRRARAAVAELRLLLDWAEHGGLEQRFGQVSVDLLRGADGDAEGLHAWVGFEARPAEYYRVLTEITGGAHEGAAGSGAGSPPGGARRPVALLRRSPAV
;
A
#
# COMPACT_ATOMS: atom_id res chain seq x y z
N MET A 1 21.12 -16.74 2.53
CA MET A 1 20.85 -17.39 3.83
C MET A 1 19.52 -18.11 3.74
N ARG A 2 19.51 -19.45 3.80
CA ARG A 2 18.28 -20.27 3.71
C ARG A 2 17.38 -19.94 4.90
N HIS A 3 16.11 -19.63 4.63
CA HIS A 3 15.11 -19.39 5.66
C HIS A 3 14.84 -20.69 6.42
N VAL A 4 15.41 -20.85 7.61
CA VAL A 4 15.11 -21.99 8.49
C VAL A 4 13.83 -21.67 9.27
N PRO A 5 12.75 -22.47 9.14
CA PRO A 5 11.51 -22.23 9.86
C PRO A 5 11.63 -22.76 11.30
N PHE A 6 12.43 -22.08 12.13
CA PHE A 6 12.76 -22.45 13.52
C PHE A 6 11.53 -22.86 14.34
N PHE A 7 10.51 -22.02 14.42
CA PHE A 7 9.28 -22.32 15.19
C PHE A 7 8.46 -23.48 14.63
N ARG A 8 8.59 -23.77 13.33
CA ARG A 8 7.92 -24.93 12.72
C ARG A 8 8.61 -26.23 13.16
N TRP A 9 9.93 -26.23 13.24
CA TRP A 9 10.69 -27.37 13.77
C TRP A 9 10.45 -27.59 15.26
N VAL A 10 10.40 -26.51 16.06
CA VAL A 10 10.04 -26.59 17.50
C VAL A 10 8.66 -27.22 17.70
N LEU A 11 7.67 -26.82 16.89
CA LEU A 11 6.34 -27.42 16.92
C LEU A 11 6.36 -28.91 16.52
N THR A 12 7.08 -29.27 15.45
CA THR A 12 7.19 -30.65 15.00
C THR A 12 7.84 -31.55 16.05
N ILE A 13 8.91 -31.08 16.70
CA ILE A 13 9.58 -31.83 17.77
C ILE A 13 8.62 -32.00 18.97
N GLY A 14 7.90 -30.94 19.37
CA GLY A 14 6.91 -31.02 20.44
C GLY A 14 5.83 -32.09 20.17
N MET A 15 5.26 -32.10 18.95
CA MET A 15 4.28 -33.10 18.55
C MET A 15 4.84 -34.52 18.50
N ILE A 16 6.11 -34.69 18.07
CA ILE A 16 6.78 -36.00 18.07
C ILE A 16 6.94 -36.50 19.51
N LEU A 17 7.38 -35.66 20.44
CA LEU A 17 7.55 -36.05 21.85
C LEU A 17 6.23 -36.46 22.50
N ILE A 18 5.14 -35.75 22.20
CA ILE A 18 3.79 -36.14 22.66
C ILE A 18 3.40 -37.51 22.07
N GLY A 19 3.66 -37.75 20.79
CA GLY A 19 3.43 -39.05 20.16
C GLY A 19 4.27 -40.17 20.77
N CYS A 20 5.54 -39.89 21.09
CA CYS A 20 6.43 -40.82 21.78
C CYS A 20 5.94 -41.12 23.20
N SER A 21 5.46 -40.12 23.94
CA SER A 21 4.84 -40.30 25.26
C SER A 21 3.67 -41.26 25.19
N VAL A 22 2.71 -41.05 24.25
CA VAL A 22 1.58 -41.97 24.06
C VAL A 22 2.07 -43.38 23.72
N GLY A 23 3.10 -43.50 22.87
CA GLY A 23 3.70 -44.80 22.54
C GLY A 23 4.28 -45.52 23.76
N VAL A 24 5.00 -44.81 24.63
CA VAL A 24 5.55 -45.37 25.88
C VAL A 24 4.42 -45.74 26.85
N HIS A 25 3.41 -44.88 26.99
CA HIS A 25 2.28 -45.12 27.88
C HIS A 25 1.48 -46.37 27.50
N LEU A 26 1.28 -46.61 26.20
CA LEU A 26 0.61 -47.81 25.70
C LEU A 26 1.39 -49.12 25.98
N THR A 27 2.67 -49.03 26.35
CA THR A 27 3.49 -50.20 26.77
C THR A 27 3.51 -50.40 28.28
N VAL A 28 2.91 -49.51 29.05
CA VAL A 28 2.73 -49.69 30.49
C VAL A 28 1.61 -50.71 30.68
N PRO A 29 1.85 -51.85 31.34
CA PRO A 29 0.80 -52.82 31.61
C PRO A 29 -0.31 -52.16 32.45
N GLY A 30 -1.56 -52.43 32.10
CA GLY A 30 -2.69 -51.97 32.91
C GLY A 30 -2.63 -52.58 34.31
N PHE A 31 -3.14 -51.85 35.31
CA PHE A 31 -3.34 -52.43 36.63
C PHE A 31 -4.29 -53.62 36.51
N PRO A 32 -3.91 -54.81 37.02
CA PRO A 32 -4.78 -55.96 36.96
C PRO A 32 -6.06 -55.69 37.75
N GLU A 33 -7.18 -56.27 37.34
CA GLU A 33 -8.38 -56.26 38.18
C GLU A 33 -8.06 -56.89 39.54
N LEU A 34 -8.28 -56.15 40.62
CA LEU A 34 -8.02 -56.60 41.98
C LEU A 34 -9.32 -56.95 42.69
N ARG A 35 -9.33 -58.05 43.44
CA ARG A 35 -10.44 -58.43 44.33
C ARG A 35 -9.97 -58.41 45.77
N GLN A 36 -10.70 -57.70 46.63
CA GLN A 36 -10.41 -57.69 48.06
C GLN A 36 -10.74 -59.05 48.68
N VAL A 37 -9.85 -59.55 49.53
CA VAL A 37 -9.99 -60.78 50.29
C VAL A 37 -9.59 -60.56 51.75
N GLU A 38 -10.15 -61.38 52.63
CA GLU A 38 -9.77 -61.42 54.04
C GLU A 38 -8.52 -62.30 54.19
N LEU A 39 -7.52 -61.77 54.89
CA LEU A 39 -6.26 -62.42 55.19
C LEU A 39 -6.25 -62.80 56.67
N MET A 40 -6.01 -64.07 56.96
CA MET A 40 -5.79 -64.52 58.33
C MET A 40 -4.29 -64.40 58.66
N VAL A 41 -3.94 -63.63 59.67
CA VAL A 41 -2.56 -63.43 60.11
C VAL A 41 -2.14 -64.61 61.00
N LEU A 42 -1.18 -65.39 60.53
CA LEU A 42 -0.64 -66.56 61.24
C LEU A 42 0.45 -66.17 62.23
N ASP A 43 1.34 -65.26 61.80
CA ASP A 43 2.43 -64.72 62.60
C ASP A 43 2.70 -63.27 62.17
N GLU A 44 3.10 -62.41 63.11
CA GLU A 44 3.39 -61.00 62.86
C GLU A 44 4.63 -60.57 63.65
N ALA A 45 5.65 -60.14 62.92
CA ALA A 45 6.87 -59.58 63.48
C ALA A 45 6.66 -58.12 63.91
N PRO A 46 7.42 -57.62 64.91
CA PRO A 46 7.31 -56.23 65.37
C PRO A 46 7.60 -55.16 64.30
N ASP A 47 8.24 -55.55 63.20
CA ASP A 47 8.55 -54.69 62.05
C ASP A 47 7.41 -54.63 61.01
N GLY A 48 6.26 -55.26 61.30
CA GLY A 48 5.07 -55.26 60.43
C GLY A 48 5.07 -56.35 59.35
N ARG A 49 6.08 -57.23 59.31
CA ARG A 49 6.06 -58.40 58.43
C ARG A 49 5.17 -59.50 59.01
N CYS A 50 4.24 -59.96 58.20
CA CYS A 50 3.26 -60.98 58.57
C CYS A 50 3.36 -62.20 57.67
N THR A 51 3.04 -63.36 58.20
CA THR A 51 2.68 -64.53 57.38
C THR A 51 1.16 -64.62 57.37
N VAL A 52 0.56 -64.54 56.19
CA VAL A 52 -0.89 -64.53 56.03
C VAL A 52 -1.36 -65.74 55.26
N ARG A 53 -2.56 -66.20 55.59
CA ARG A 53 -3.27 -67.25 54.89
C ARG A 53 -4.58 -66.71 54.35
N TRP A 54 -4.87 -66.99 53.09
CA TRP A 54 -6.13 -66.61 52.46
C TRP A 54 -6.69 -67.75 51.62
N THR A 55 -7.98 -67.70 51.37
CA THR A 55 -8.65 -68.60 50.43
C THR A 55 -8.80 -67.89 49.11
N ASP A 56 -8.22 -68.46 48.04
CA ASP A 56 -8.39 -67.96 46.69
C ASP A 56 -9.89 -67.97 46.31
N PRO A 57 -10.49 -66.80 46.04
CA PRO A 57 -11.91 -66.69 45.73
C PRO A 57 -12.29 -67.28 44.37
N PHE A 58 -11.31 -67.70 43.55
CA PHE A 58 -11.52 -68.24 42.21
C PHE A 58 -11.27 -69.75 42.12
N GLY A 59 -10.20 -70.25 42.72
CA GLY A 59 -9.84 -71.67 42.76
C GLY A 59 -10.24 -72.39 44.05
N HIS A 60 -10.72 -71.67 45.06
CA HIS A 60 -11.08 -72.17 46.40
C HIS A 60 -9.95 -72.96 47.10
N ARG A 61 -8.69 -72.63 46.79
CA ARG A 61 -7.50 -73.20 47.44
C ARG A 61 -7.02 -72.26 48.55
N GLU A 62 -6.54 -72.81 49.65
CA GLU A 62 -5.83 -72.02 50.65
C GLU A 62 -4.40 -71.77 50.21
N HIS A 63 -3.96 -70.53 50.35
CA HIS A 63 -2.61 -70.08 50.07
C HIS A 63 -2.03 -69.42 51.32
N GLU A 64 -0.72 -69.55 51.49
CA GLU A 64 0.04 -68.92 52.57
C GLU A 64 1.25 -68.19 51.97
N ALA A 65 1.45 -66.94 52.37
CA ALA A 65 2.57 -66.13 51.88
C ALA A 65 2.98 -65.07 52.91
N ALA A 66 4.20 -64.54 52.72
CA ALA A 66 4.63 -63.36 53.42
C ALA A 66 3.85 -62.12 52.92
N TYR A 67 3.46 -61.25 53.83
CA TYR A 67 2.73 -60.02 53.58
C TYR A 67 3.21 -58.94 54.56
N ARG A 68 2.87 -57.68 54.32
CA ARG A 68 3.13 -56.58 55.26
C ARG A 68 1.79 -56.09 55.79
N CYS A 69 1.47 -56.39 57.05
CA CYS A 69 0.23 -55.92 57.64
C CYS A 69 0.30 -54.41 57.90
N ASP A 70 -0.86 -53.75 57.94
CA ASP A 70 -0.92 -52.35 58.30
C ASP A 70 -0.65 -52.20 59.81
N PRO A 71 0.42 -51.49 60.23
CA PRO A 71 0.72 -51.28 61.63
C PRO A 71 -0.39 -50.48 62.34
N ALA A 72 -1.13 -49.65 61.61
CA ALA A 72 -2.23 -48.84 62.11
C ALA A 72 -3.59 -49.57 62.11
N ARG A 73 -3.65 -50.86 61.74
CA ARG A 73 -4.91 -51.62 61.76
C ARG A 73 -5.52 -51.66 63.16
N ASP A 74 -6.86 -51.67 63.19
CA ASP A 74 -7.64 -51.63 64.43
C ASP A 74 -7.15 -52.72 65.42
N PRO A 75 -6.89 -52.39 66.70
CA PRO A 75 -6.47 -53.36 67.70
C PRO A 75 -7.38 -54.59 67.82
N LEU A 76 -8.68 -54.46 67.48
CA LEU A 76 -9.64 -55.56 67.47
C LEU A 76 -9.37 -56.59 66.35
N LEU A 77 -8.58 -56.24 65.34
CA LEU A 77 -8.17 -57.13 64.25
C LEU A 77 -6.80 -57.79 64.54
N LYS A 78 -6.15 -57.48 65.66
CA LYS A 78 -4.86 -58.06 66.07
C LYS A 78 -5.09 -59.20 67.05
N ALA A 79 -4.29 -60.26 66.96
CA ALA A 79 -4.29 -61.30 67.99
C ALA A 79 -3.89 -60.68 69.36
N PRO A 80 -4.50 -61.10 70.49
CA PRO A 80 -5.53 -62.13 70.64
C PRO A 80 -6.97 -61.57 70.66
N HIS A 81 -7.19 -60.34 70.17
CA HIS A 81 -8.42 -59.57 70.36
C HIS A 81 -9.42 -59.71 69.20
N ASP A 82 -9.25 -60.72 68.35
CA ASP A 82 -9.96 -60.93 67.08
C ASP A 82 -11.45 -61.26 67.18
N GLY A 83 -12.01 -61.34 68.39
CA GLY A 83 -13.43 -61.58 68.63
C GLY A 83 -13.94 -62.97 68.23
N THR A 84 -13.20 -63.74 67.42
CA THR A 84 -13.59 -65.07 66.93
C THR A 84 -13.14 -66.23 67.83
N GLY A 85 -12.28 -65.95 68.82
CA GLY A 85 -11.74 -66.95 69.75
C GLY A 85 -10.66 -67.85 69.14
N SER A 86 -10.22 -67.56 67.92
CA SER A 86 -9.17 -68.31 67.20
C SER A 86 -7.75 -67.97 67.66
N GLY A 87 -7.58 -66.84 68.34
CA GLY A 87 -6.28 -66.32 68.78
C GLY A 87 -5.41 -65.79 67.65
N ARG A 88 -5.98 -65.56 66.45
CA ARG A 88 -5.28 -65.08 65.25
C ARG A 88 -5.82 -63.75 64.79
N GLY A 89 -4.97 -62.90 64.20
CA GLY A 89 -5.41 -61.61 63.66
C GLY A 89 -6.04 -61.73 62.28
N TRP A 90 -6.72 -60.67 61.85
CA TRP A 90 -7.22 -60.50 60.49
C TRP A 90 -6.65 -59.23 59.86
N GLU A 91 -6.46 -59.27 58.55
CA GLU A 91 -6.02 -58.16 57.71
C GLU A 91 -6.82 -58.21 56.40
N THR A 92 -6.91 -57.09 55.69
CA THR A 92 -7.49 -57.10 54.34
C THR A 92 -6.40 -56.98 53.29
N GLY A 93 -6.47 -57.80 52.25
CA GLY A 93 -5.55 -57.78 51.13
C GLY A 93 -6.29 -57.79 49.80
N TYR A 94 -5.53 -57.68 48.72
CA TYR A 94 -6.06 -57.78 47.36
C TYR A 94 -5.44 -58.99 46.68
N VAL A 95 -6.22 -59.71 45.88
CA VAL A 95 -5.70 -60.76 44.98
C VAL A 95 -5.99 -60.38 43.54
N ILE A 96 -5.15 -60.87 42.63
CA ILE A 96 -5.29 -60.65 41.20
C ILE A 96 -6.49 -61.44 40.67
N ALA A 97 -7.39 -60.78 39.94
CA ALA A 97 -8.65 -61.36 39.45
C ALA A 97 -8.58 -61.91 38.01
N GLU A 98 -7.48 -61.64 37.30
CA GLU A 98 -7.31 -61.95 35.88
C GLU A 98 -5.90 -62.46 35.53
N GLY A 99 -5.73 -63.01 34.32
CA GLY A 99 -4.42 -63.47 33.85
C GLY A 99 -3.92 -64.79 34.46
N ALA A 100 -2.62 -65.06 34.30
CA ALA A 100 -1.98 -66.31 34.73
C ALA A 100 -1.80 -66.38 36.25
N ASP A 101 -1.71 -65.24 36.93
CA ASP A 101 -1.47 -65.11 38.37
C ASP A 101 -2.77 -64.93 39.17
N LYS A 102 -3.91 -65.29 38.57
CA LYS A 102 -5.23 -65.18 39.20
C LYS A 102 -5.27 -65.95 40.54
N GLY A 103 -5.67 -65.25 41.59
CA GLY A 103 -5.72 -65.77 42.97
C GLY A 103 -4.46 -65.51 43.80
N ALA A 104 -3.36 -65.03 43.19
CA ALA A 104 -2.15 -64.64 43.90
C ALA A 104 -2.36 -63.32 44.66
N LEU A 105 -1.74 -63.22 45.84
CA LEU A 105 -1.81 -62.05 46.71
C LEU A 105 -1.03 -60.88 46.11
N TYR A 106 -1.72 -59.74 45.96
CA TYR A 106 -1.16 -58.49 45.48
C TYR A 106 -0.64 -57.68 46.68
N SER A 107 0.65 -57.34 46.62
CA SER A 107 1.30 -56.46 47.60
C SER A 107 1.67 -55.15 46.92
N LEU A 108 1.26 -54.01 47.50
CA LEU A 108 1.63 -52.66 47.03
C LEU A 108 3.08 -52.30 47.37
N ASP A 109 3.63 -52.95 48.41
CA ASP A 109 4.95 -52.67 49.00
C ASP A 109 6.01 -53.73 48.66
N GLY A 110 5.60 -54.82 47.99
CA GLY A 110 6.43 -55.99 47.75
C GLY A 110 6.55 -56.33 46.27
N ASP A 111 7.76 -56.72 45.91
CA ASP A 111 8.34 -57.44 44.77
C ASP A 111 7.52 -58.61 44.16
N GLY A 112 6.23 -58.74 44.47
CA GLY A 112 5.36 -59.88 44.17
C GLY A 112 4.49 -59.79 42.91
N TYR A 113 4.50 -58.69 42.16
CA TYR A 113 3.96 -58.65 40.79
C TYR A 113 4.94 -57.89 39.90
N GLY A 114 5.97 -58.59 39.44
CA GLY A 114 6.96 -58.07 38.49
C GLY A 114 7.45 -56.68 38.86
N ASP A 115 8.31 -56.57 39.87
CA ASP A 115 9.25 -55.44 40.00
C ASP A 115 10.22 -55.46 38.81
N ASP A 116 9.66 -55.20 37.65
CA ASP A 116 10.39 -54.70 36.51
C ASP A 116 10.27 -53.20 36.74
N GLY A 117 11.18 -52.59 37.52
CA GLY A 117 11.27 -51.13 37.73
C GLY A 117 11.19 -50.33 36.41
N THR A 118 11.35 -51.03 35.28
CA THR A 118 10.99 -50.65 33.92
C THR A 118 9.57 -50.09 33.74
N ALA A 119 8.54 -50.49 34.50
CA ALA A 119 7.17 -49.99 34.31
C ALA A 119 6.98 -48.58 34.89
N ASP A 120 7.47 -48.34 36.11
CA ASP A 120 7.45 -47.03 36.75
C ASP A 120 8.40 -46.06 36.03
N GLU A 121 9.59 -46.54 35.63
CA GLU A 121 10.51 -45.79 34.76
C GLU A 121 9.88 -45.41 33.41
N ARG A 122 9.08 -46.29 32.79
CA ARG A 122 8.34 -45.99 31.55
C ARG A 122 7.24 -44.96 31.79
N ALA A 123 6.54 -45.02 32.93
CA ALA A 123 5.53 -44.03 33.29
C ALA A 123 6.16 -42.64 33.50
N GLU A 124 7.25 -42.54 34.25
CA GLU A 124 7.98 -41.28 34.46
C GLU A 124 8.59 -40.73 33.16
N LEU A 125 9.14 -41.62 32.31
CA LEU A 125 9.61 -41.25 30.97
C LEU A 125 8.47 -40.72 30.09
N SER A 126 7.30 -41.38 30.12
CA SER A 126 6.11 -40.94 29.40
C SER A 126 5.67 -39.54 29.84
N ASP A 127 5.60 -39.27 31.14
CA ASP A 127 5.19 -37.98 31.69
C ASP A 127 6.19 -36.87 31.35
N THR A 128 7.48 -37.18 31.42
CA THR A 128 8.56 -36.25 31.06
C THR A 128 8.50 -35.89 29.57
N LEU A 129 8.26 -36.89 28.70
CA LEU A 129 8.08 -36.70 27.26
C LEU A 129 6.81 -35.86 26.96
N ALA A 130 5.70 -36.13 27.66
CA ALA A 130 4.45 -35.38 27.51
C ALA A 130 4.64 -33.90 27.90
N MET A 131 5.19 -33.63 29.09
CA MET A 131 5.37 -32.27 29.60
C MET A 131 6.32 -31.47 28.70
N THR A 132 7.45 -32.07 28.30
CA THR A 132 8.42 -31.44 27.39
C THR A 132 7.79 -31.18 26.02
N GLY A 133 7.04 -32.16 25.50
CA GLY A 133 6.33 -32.04 24.23
C GLY A 133 5.26 -30.94 24.23
N ILE A 134 4.49 -30.81 25.31
CA ILE A 134 3.50 -29.74 25.52
C ILE A 134 4.19 -28.37 25.57
N LEU A 135 5.28 -28.23 26.33
CA LEU A 135 6.03 -26.98 26.44
C LEU A 135 6.62 -26.54 25.10
N LEU A 136 7.22 -27.46 24.33
CA LEU A 136 7.74 -27.15 22.99
C LEU A 136 6.63 -26.80 22.01
N THR A 137 5.49 -27.49 22.07
CA THR A 137 4.31 -27.19 21.24
C THR A 137 3.76 -25.80 21.56
N ALA A 138 3.62 -25.46 22.84
CA ALA A 138 3.21 -24.12 23.29
C ALA A 138 4.21 -23.04 22.84
N ALA A 139 5.51 -23.27 23.00
CA ALA A 139 6.55 -22.35 22.53
C ALA A 139 6.55 -22.17 21.01
N GLY A 140 6.35 -23.26 20.25
CA GLY A 140 6.22 -23.24 18.79
C GLY A 140 5.00 -22.46 18.32
N LEU A 141 3.84 -22.67 18.94
CA LEU A 141 2.60 -21.96 18.65
C LEU A 141 2.70 -20.48 19.03
N LEU A 142 3.11 -20.16 20.25
CA LEU A 142 3.24 -18.77 20.73
C LEU A 142 4.29 -18.02 19.92
N GLY A 143 5.49 -18.57 19.75
CA GLY A 143 6.56 -17.95 18.98
C GLY A 143 6.24 -17.79 17.50
N GLY A 144 5.56 -18.79 16.91
CA GLY A 144 5.03 -18.72 15.55
C GLY A 144 4.00 -17.61 15.37
N ASN A 145 3.03 -17.51 16.28
CA ASN A 145 1.98 -16.48 16.25
C ASN A 145 2.52 -15.07 16.51
N LEU A 146 3.38 -14.88 17.51
CA LEU A 146 4.06 -13.60 17.79
C LEU A 146 4.89 -13.14 16.59
N ARG A 147 5.63 -14.05 15.95
CA ARG A 147 6.40 -13.72 14.74
C ARG A 147 5.51 -13.39 13.55
N ALA A 148 4.36 -14.07 13.41
CA ALA A 148 3.37 -13.76 12.38
C ALA A 148 2.72 -12.39 12.62
N LEU A 149 2.37 -12.06 13.86
CA LEU A 149 1.85 -10.74 14.25
C LEU A 149 2.88 -9.63 13.99
N ALA A 150 4.14 -9.81 14.37
CA ALA A 150 5.22 -8.86 14.07
C ALA A 150 5.45 -8.67 12.56
N ARG A 151 5.17 -9.72 11.78
CA ARG A 151 5.23 -9.71 10.31
C ARG A 151 4.07 -8.99 9.66
N VAL A 152 2.90 -9.02 10.29
CA VAL A 152 1.65 -8.42 9.83
C VAL A 152 1.44 -7.00 10.39
N GLY A 153 2.13 -6.65 11.48
CA GLY A 153 2.11 -5.29 12.04
C GLY A 153 2.38 -4.25 10.97
N GLY A 154 1.47 -3.29 10.83
CA GLY A 154 1.51 -2.25 9.79
C GLY A 154 0.54 -2.44 8.62
N VAL A 155 -0.21 -3.54 8.54
CA VAL A 155 -1.32 -3.68 7.58
C VAL A 155 -2.40 -2.66 7.91
N ARG A 156 -2.66 -1.75 6.97
CA ARG A 156 -3.66 -0.67 7.12
C ARG A 156 -4.32 -0.38 5.77
N PRO A 157 -5.19 -1.29 5.31
CA PRO A 157 -5.82 -1.21 3.98
C PRO A 157 -6.64 0.07 3.81
N ASP A 158 -7.27 0.57 4.88
CA ASP A 158 -8.10 1.77 4.83
C ASP A 158 -7.27 3.03 4.59
N THR A 159 -6.09 3.14 5.22
CA THR A 159 -5.17 4.26 4.98
C THR A 159 -4.72 4.27 3.51
N VAL A 160 -4.30 3.11 2.99
CA VAL A 160 -3.87 3.01 1.58
C VAL A 160 -5.03 3.35 0.64
N ARG A 161 -6.22 2.81 0.88
CA ARG A 161 -7.42 3.09 0.07
C ARG A 161 -7.81 4.58 0.09
N ARG A 162 -7.83 5.21 1.26
CA ARG A 162 -8.10 6.66 1.40
C ARG A 162 -7.07 7.49 0.63
N ALA A 163 -5.79 7.17 0.79
CA ALA A 163 -4.73 7.88 0.05
C ALA A 163 -4.82 7.67 -1.46
N THR A 164 -5.17 6.48 -1.92
CA THR A 164 -5.41 6.23 -3.36
C THR A 164 -6.58 7.05 -3.89
N ARG A 165 -7.69 7.15 -3.14
CA ARG A 165 -8.83 7.99 -3.53
C ARG A 165 -8.44 9.47 -3.62
N LEU A 166 -7.77 9.99 -2.60
CA LEU A 166 -7.27 11.37 -2.60
C LEU A 166 -6.32 11.63 -3.77
N SER A 167 -5.35 10.74 -4.01
CA SER A 167 -4.42 10.84 -5.14
C SER A 167 -5.14 10.87 -6.48
N ARG A 168 -6.19 10.06 -6.64
CA ARG A 168 -6.99 10.02 -7.86
C ARG A 168 -7.80 11.30 -8.04
N ALA A 169 -8.47 11.79 -6.99
CA ALA A 169 -9.21 13.05 -7.04
C ALA A 169 -8.27 14.24 -7.39
N ALA A 170 -7.10 14.29 -6.76
CA ALA A 170 -6.07 15.30 -7.01
C ALA A 170 -5.56 15.25 -8.48
N ALA A 171 -5.30 14.05 -9.00
CA ALA A 171 -4.87 13.88 -10.39
C ALA A 171 -5.97 14.24 -11.40
N LEU A 172 -7.23 13.88 -11.12
CA LEU A 172 -8.37 14.21 -11.98
C LEU A 172 -8.58 15.72 -12.07
N ALA A 173 -8.58 16.44 -10.94
CA ALA A 173 -8.72 17.89 -10.96
C ALA A 173 -7.62 18.59 -11.78
N ALA A 174 -6.37 18.11 -11.67
CA ALA A 174 -5.26 18.63 -12.47
C ALA A 174 -5.43 18.34 -13.97
N GLN A 175 -5.89 17.12 -14.32
CA GLN A 175 -6.12 16.71 -15.71
C GLN A 175 -7.29 17.46 -16.35
N ASP A 176 -8.40 17.65 -15.63
CA ASP A 176 -9.57 18.35 -16.13
C ASP A 176 -9.24 19.83 -16.36
N HIS A 177 -8.47 20.46 -15.46
CA HIS A 177 -8.01 21.84 -15.67
C HIS A 177 -7.07 21.95 -16.87
N ALA A 178 -6.11 21.02 -17.01
CA ALA A 178 -5.22 20.98 -18.16
C ALA A 178 -6.01 20.81 -19.47
N ARG A 179 -7.04 19.95 -19.49
CA ARG A 179 -7.92 19.76 -20.65
C ARG A 179 -8.67 21.05 -21.00
N ALA A 180 -9.19 21.77 -20.01
CA ALA A 180 -9.87 23.05 -20.24
C ALA A 180 -8.91 24.12 -20.80
N VAL A 181 -7.67 24.18 -20.31
CA VAL A 181 -6.63 25.07 -20.83
C VAL A 181 -6.25 24.71 -22.27
N GLU A 182 -6.10 23.42 -22.58
CA GLU A 182 -5.83 22.97 -23.95
C GLU A 182 -6.99 23.29 -24.90
N ALA A 183 -8.25 23.13 -24.47
CA ALA A 183 -9.41 23.51 -25.27
C ALA A 183 -9.38 25.00 -25.67
N VAL A 184 -8.96 25.88 -24.75
CA VAL A 184 -8.75 27.31 -25.07
C VAL A 184 -7.63 27.49 -26.11
N ARG A 185 -6.50 26.78 -25.95
CA ARG A 185 -5.36 26.87 -26.89
C ARG A 185 -5.74 26.37 -28.29
N GLU A 186 -6.47 25.26 -28.37
CA GLU A 186 -6.96 24.68 -29.62
C GLU A 186 -7.96 25.62 -30.33
N ALA A 187 -8.90 26.21 -29.58
CA ALA A 187 -9.84 27.19 -30.13
C ALA A 187 -9.16 28.52 -30.54
N TRP A 188 -8.10 28.92 -29.82
CA TRP A 188 -7.34 30.15 -30.09
C TRP A 188 -6.45 30.04 -31.33
N ALA A 189 -5.80 28.89 -31.54
CA ALA A 189 -4.80 28.70 -32.58
C ALA A 189 -5.26 29.09 -34.01
N PRO A 190 -6.45 28.68 -34.51
CA PRO A 190 -6.89 29.08 -35.85
C PRO A 190 -7.19 30.58 -35.95
N LEU A 191 -7.79 31.18 -34.92
CA LEU A 191 -8.10 32.62 -34.89
C LEU A 191 -6.84 33.47 -34.89
N ARG A 192 -5.80 33.04 -34.15
CA ARG A 192 -4.49 33.70 -34.15
C ARG A 192 -3.84 33.62 -35.53
N ARG A 193 -3.85 32.44 -36.16
CA ARG A 193 -3.30 32.22 -37.51
C ARG A 193 -3.97 33.13 -38.55
N GLU A 194 -5.31 33.14 -38.61
CA GLU A 194 -6.07 34.00 -39.53
C GLU A 194 -5.70 35.47 -39.34
N ARG A 195 -5.55 35.90 -38.09
CA ARG A 195 -5.21 37.29 -37.77
C ARG A 195 -3.76 37.64 -38.12
N VAL A 196 -2.81 36.73 -37.93
CA VAL A 196 -1.42 36.89 -38.37
C VAL A 196 -1.38 37.02 -39.89
N GLU A 197 -2.05 36.14 -40.62
CA GLU A 197 -2.14 36.22 -42.08
C GLU A 197 -2.76 37.56 -42.53
N GLU A 198 -3.82 38.03 -41.89
CA GLU A 198 -4.43 39.33 -42.22
C GLU A 198 -3.44 40.48 -42.02
N VAL A 199 -2.64 40.45 -40.94
CA VAL A 199 -1.58 41.43 -40.70
C VAL A 199 -0.50 41.34 -41.79
N LEU A 200 -0.04 40.13 -42.15
CA LEU A 200 0.98 39.93 -43.17
C LEU A 200 0.51 40.32 -44.57
N ARG A 201 -0.76 40.03 -44.91
CA ARG A 201 -1.42 40.49 -46.15
C ARG A 201 -1.50 42.01 -46.26
N ARG A 202 -1.58 42.74 -45.14
CA ARG A 202 -1.55 44.20 -45.12
C ARG A 202 -0.15 44.79 -45.01
N THR A 203 0.86 43.96 -44.77
CA THR A 203 2.23 44.42 -44.55
C THR A 203 2.98 44.46 -45.89
N PRO A 204 3.41 45.62 -46.38
CA PRO A 204 4.12 45.71 -47.65
C PRO A 204 5.51 45.07 -47.59
N VAL A 205 5.99 44.52 -48.71
CA VAL A 205 7.35 43.96 -48.85
C VAL A 205 8.46 44.94 -48.47
N ALA A 206 8.20 46.26 -48.56
CA ALA A 206 9.09 47.32 -48.10
C ALA A 206 9.52 47.18 -46.61
N ARG A 207 8.74 46.49 -45.76
CA ARG A 207 9.09 46.22 -44.37
C ARG A 207 10.22 45.19 -44.22
N LEU A 208 10.39 44.29 -45.18
CA LEU A 208 11.47 43.29 -45.19
C LEU A 208 12.86 43.96 -45.32
N ARG A 209 12.93 45.13 -45.97
CA ARG A 209 14.18 45.91 -46.13
C ARG A 209 14.91 46.17 -44.82
N ARG A 210 14.18 46.35 -43.72
CA ARG A 210 14.77 46.61 -42.40
C ARG A 210 15.53 45.39 -41.86
N ARG A 211 15.16 44.17 -42.26
CA ARG A 211 15.77 42.91 -41.81
C ARG A 211 16.82 42.35 -42.76
N LEU A 212 16.70 42.64 -44.06
CA LEU A 212 17.58 42.08 -45.10
C LEU A 212 18.99 42.70 -45.14
N GLY A 213 19.21 43.87 -44.55
CA GLY A 213 20.48 44.60 -44.61
C GLY A 213 20.83 45.10 -46.02
N GLY A 214 21.72 46.10 -46.12
CA GLY A 214 22.19 46.65 -47.41
C GLY A 214 21.12 47.41 -48.21
N ARG A 215 21.09 48.75 -48.10
CA ARG A 215 20.04 49.63 -48.68
C ARG A 215 19.87 49.54 -50.21
N LEU A 216 20.92 49.23 -50.96
CA LEU A 216 20.86 49.15 -52.43
C LEU A 216 20.29 47.80 -52.89
N ARG A 217 20.87 46.68 -52.42
CA ARG A 217 20.41 45.32 -52.78
C ARG A 217 18.97 45.04 -52.36
N SER A 218 18.57 45.55 -51.20
CA SER A 218 17.19 45.45 -50.70
C SER A 218 16.18 46.24 -51.54
N ARG A 219 16.56 47.38 -52.13
CA ARG A 219 15.68 48.16 -53.05
C ARG A 219 15.54 47.51 -54.42
N GLU A 220 16.60 46.88 -54.92
CA GLU A 220 16.55 46.16 -56.21
C GLU A 220 15.67 44.92 -56.10
N LEU A 221 15.80 44.17 -55.00
CA LEU A 221 14.95 43.04 -54.67
C LEU A 221 13.48 43.47 -54.50
N GLU A 222 13.21 44.54 -53.75
CA GLU A 222 11.87 45.13 -53.59
C GLU A 222 11.23 45.42 -54.95
N LYS A 223 11.95 46.10 -55.86
CA LYS A 223 11.46 46.38 -57.21
C LYS A 223 11.24 45.13 -58.06
N ALA A 224 12.08 44.10 -57.91
CA ALA A 224 11.93 42.85 -58.65
C ALA A 224 10.66 42.11 -58.20
N LEU A 225 10.40 42.07 -56.89
CA LEU A 225 9.18 41.51 -56.31
C LEU A 225 7.92 42.27 -56.74
N GLU A 226 7.96 43.61 -56.71
CA GLU A 226 6.83 44.44 -57.14
C GLU A 226 6.47 44.23 -58.63
N ARG A 227 7.49 44.13 -59.51
CA ARG A 227 7.27 43.83 -60.93
C ARG A 227 6.66 42.44 -61.17
N ALA A 228 6.92 41.50 -60.26
CA ALA A 228 6.37 40.15 -60.29
C ALA A 228 4.98 40.06 -59.64
N GLY A 229 4.44 41.17 -59.11
CA GLY A 229 3.13 41.19 -58.44
C GLY A 229 3.16 40.80 -56.96
N VAL A 230 4.35 40.49 -56.41
CA VAL A 230 4.57 40.16 -54.99
C VAL A 230 4.68 41.46 -54.20
N ARG A 231 3.59 41.86 -53.53
CA ARG A 231 3.46 43.18 -52.89
C ARG A 231 3.41 43.12 -51.36
N THR A 232 3.03 41.98 -50.81
CA THR A 232 2.86 41.79 -49.37
C THR A 232 3.84 40.78 -48.81
N VAL A 233 4.04 40.80 -47.49
CA VAL A 233 4.84 39.79 -46.81
C VAL A 233 4.20 38.41 -46.91
N GLN A 234 2.86 38.33 -46.94
CA GLN A 234 2.15 37.08 -47.18
C GLN A 234 2.47 36.53 -48.58
N ASP A 235 2.47 37.38 -49.62
CA ASP A 235 2.79 36.95 -50.98
C ASP A 235 4.20 36.32 -51.07
N VAL A 236 5.17 36.85 -50.32
CA VAL A 236 6.53 36.28 -50.24
C VAL A 236 6.54 34.89 -49.59
N LEU A 237 5.72 34.67 -48.56
CA LEU A 237 5.57 33.38 -47.90
C LEU A 237 4.84 32.36 -48.78
N ASP A 238 3.79 32.80 -49.46
CA ASP A 238 2.97 31.96 -50.34
C ASP A 238 3.76 31.50 -51.57
N SER A 239 4.60 32.36 -52.17
CA SER A 239 5.48 31.99 -53.28
C SER A 239 6.65 31.10 -52.86
N GLY A 240 7.19 31.30 -51.66
CA GLY A 240 8.34 30.55 -51.15
C GLY A 240 9.65 30.78 -51.95
N ALA A 241 10.75 30.23 -51.44
CA ALA A 241 12.09 30.61 -51.92
C ALA A 241 12.37 30.15 -53.36
N TRP A 242 11.81 29.02 -53.75
CA TRP A 242 12.01 28.44 -55.07
C TRP A 242 11.34 29.27 -56.17
N GLU A 243 10.07 29.64 -56.00
CA GLU A 243 9.33 30.43 -56.99
C GLU A 243 9.90 31.84 -57.10
N LEU A 244 10.29 32.44 -55.97
CA LEU A 244 10.95 33.75 -55.95
C LEU A 244 12.30 33.73 -56.68
N ALA A 245 13.07 32.64 -56.61
CA ALA A 245 14.34 32.50 -57.32
C ALA A 245 14.17 32.36 -58.85
N GLN A 246 12.97 32.09 -59.35
CA GLN A 246 12.67 32.06 -60.80
C GLN A 246 12.35 33.46 -61.35
N LEU A 247 12.16 34.46 -60.48
CA LEU A 247 11.86 35.83 -60.90
C LEU A 247 13.08 36.51 -61.54
N ARG A 248 12.85 37.23 -62.62
CA ARG A 248 13.90 38.01 -63.30
C ARG A 248 14.53 39.03 -62.35
N GLY A 249 15.82 38.83 -62.05
CA GLY A 249 16.60 39.71 -61.17
C GLY A 249 16.65 39.26 -59.71
N VAL A 250 16.08 38.11 -59.37
CA VAL A 250 16.14 37.51 -58.02
C VAL A 250 16.91 36.19 -58.10
N GLY A 251 18.06 36.12 -57.44
CA GLY A 251 18.81 34.87 -57.30
C GLY A 251 18.34 34.03 -56.11
N ARG A 252 18.80 32.79 -56.02
CA ARG A 252 18.49 31.86 -54.92
C ARG A 252 18.82 32.43 -53.54
N GLU A 253 20.02 32.98 -53.36
CA GLU A 253 20.43 33.56 -52.06
C GLU A 253 19.56 34.77 -51.65
N PRO A 254 19.26 35.76 -52.53
CA PRO A 254 18.27 36.79 -52.24
C PRO A 254 16.86 36.26 -51.91
N ALA A 255 16.39 35.21 -52.61
CA ALA A 255 15.08 34.60 -52.36
C ALA A 255 15.03 33.91 -50.98
N ASP A 256 16.04 33.10 -50.64
CA ASP A 256 16.15 32.43 -49.34
C ASP A 256 16.16 33.47 -48.20
N LYS A 257 16.91 34.57 -48.37
CA LYS A 257 16.94 35.67 -47.40
C LYS A 257 15.60 36.39 -47.29
N ALA A 258 14.87 36.58 -48.39
CA ALA A 258 13.56 37.21 -48.39
C ALA A 258 12.53 36.38 -47.60
N VAL A 259 12.50 35.06 -47.84
CA VAL A 259 11.62 34.14 -47.11
C VAL A 259 12.00 34.09 -45.64
N ALA A 260 13.29 33.93 -45.30
CA ALA A 260 13.72 33.94 -43.90
C ALA A 260 13.37 35.26 -43.17
N ALA A 261 13.47 36.40 -43.86
CA ALA A 261 13.05 37.69 -43.31
C ALA A 261 11.52 37.78 -43.13
N ALA A 262 10.74 37.19 -44.04
CA ALA A 262 9.29 37.11 -43.96
C ALA A 262 8.84 36.18 -42.83
N GLU A 263 9.45 35.01 -42.68
CA GLU A 263 9.23 34.08 -41.56
C GLU A 263 9.58 34.74 -40.22
N GLY A 264 10.71 35.44 -40.15
CA GLY A 264 11.08 36.21 -38.96
C GLY A 264 10.11 37.35 -38.64
N LEU A 265 9.44 37.92 -39.66
CA LEU A 265 8.39 38.91 -39.45
C LEU A 265 7.06 38.26 -39.02
N ALA A 266 6.71 37.12 -39.61
CA ALA A 266 5.57 36.30 -39.23
C ALA A 266 5.67 35.86 -37.76
N GLY A 267 6.84 35.39 -37.32
CA GLY A 267 7.09 35.05 -35.92
C GLY A 267 6.93 36.25 -34.98
N THR A 268 7.35 37.46 -35.39
CA THR A 268 7.08 38.66 -34.59
C THR A 268 5.62 39.11 -34.61
N ALA A 269 4.91 38.89 -35.72
CA ALA A 269 3.48 39.16 -35.80
C ALA A 269 2.69 38.19 -34.92
N ASP A 270 3.05 36.90 -34.90
CA ASP A 270 2.42 35.88 -34.06
C ASP A 270 2.46 36.23 -32.57
N GLY A 271 3.56 36.82 -32.09
CA GLY A 271 3.70 37.28 -30.71
C GLY A 271 3.00 38.63 -30.39
N ALA A 272 2.68 39.44 -31.39
CA ALA A 272 2.14 40.80 -31.20
C ALA A 272 0.63 40.91 -31.49
N VAL A 273 0.03 39.89 -32.08
CA VAL A 273 -1.37 39.90 -32.51
C VAL A 273 -2.31 39.65 -31.33
N ALA A 274 -3.21 40.60 -31.10
CA ALA A 274 -4.39 40.40 -30.28
C ALA A 274 -5.58 40.02 -31.18
N VAL A 275 -6.23 38.89 -30.89
CA VAL A 275 -7.54 38.56 -31.50
C VAL A 275 -8.61 39.33 -30.73
N ARG A 276 -9.45 40.04 -31.46
CA ARG A 276 -10.61 40.75 -30.91
C ARG A 276 -11.84 39.87 -31.03
N ILE A 277 -12.52 39.64 -29.92
CA ILE A 277 -13.82 38.96 -29.89
C ILE A 277 -14.89 40.00 -30.21
N ASP A 278 -15.67 39.76 -31.27
CA ASP A 278 -16.75 40.62 -31.74
C ASP A 278 -18.10 40.00 -31.35
N ALA A 279 -18.74 40.56 -30.32
CA ALA A 279 -20.02 40.05 -29.80
C ALA A 279 -21.19 40.30 -30.75
N GLU A 280 -21.14 41.34 -31.58
CA GLU A 280 -22.23 41.66 -32.50
C GLU A 280 -22.31 40.70 -33.69
N ARG A 281 -21.21 39.99 -33.99
CA ARG A 281 -21.13 39.02 -35.09
C ARG A 281 -20.38 37.74 -34.67
N PRO A 282 -21.03 36.88 -33.87
CA PRO A 282 -20.46 35.60 -33.47
C PRO A 282 -20.15 34.73 -34.70
N ARG A 283 -18.90 34.31 -34.83
CA ARG A 283 -18.48 33.26 -35.77
C ARG A 283 -18.27 31.96 -35.02
N ALA A 284 -18.38 30.81 -35.69
CA ALA A 284 -18.17 29.50 -35.08
C ALA A 284 -16.83 29.41 -34.30
N GLY A 285 -15.73 29.91 -34.86
CA GLY A 285 -14.43 29.91 -34.17
C GLY A 285 -14.38 30.81 -32.93
N THR A 286 -15.00 32.00 -32.97
CA THR A 286 -15.08 32.88 -31.80
C THR A 286 -16.02 32.33 -30.73
N THR A 287 -17.11 31.67 -31.12
CA THR A 287 -18.02 30.99 -30.19
C THR A 287 -17.29 29.85 -29.48
N ALA A 288 -16.55 29.01 -30.21
CA ALA A 288 -15.74 27.94 -29.61
C ALA A 288 -14.71 28.50 -28.61
N LEU A 289 -14.05 29.61 -28.92
CA LEU A 289 -13.13 30.27 -28.01
C LEU A 289 -13.83 30.80 -26.76
N VAL A 290 -14.95 31.52 -26.92
CA VAL A 290 -15.71 32.10 -25.81
C VAL A 290 -16.25 31.00 -24.90
N SER A 291 -16.78 29.91 -25.46
CA SER A 291 -17.21 28.72 -24.70
C SER A 291 -16.06 28.09 -23.92
N ALA A 292 -14.89 27.88 -24.54
CA ALA A 292 -13.73 27.29 -23.85
C ALA A 292 -13.23 28.17 -22.71
N VAL A 293 -13.18 29.50 -22.89
CA VAL A 293 -12.76 30.45 -21.85
C VAL A 293 -13.81 30.54 -20.74
N HIS A 294 -15.10 30.47 -21.07
CA HIS A 294 -16.20 30.53 -20.11
C HIS A 294 -16.07 29.46 -19.02
N VAL A 295 -15.71 28.22 -19.39
CA VAL A 295 -15.47 27.13 -18.43
C VAL A 295 -14.46 27.52 -17.33
N LEU A 296 -13.36 28.17 -17.73
CA LEU A 296 -12.32 28.60 -16.80
C LEU A 296 -12.71 29.85 -16.00
N VAL A 297 -13.52 30.74 -16.57
CA VAL A 297 -14.06 31.91 -15.88
C VAL A 297 -15.05 31.49 -14.79
N GLU A 298 -15.98 30.57 -15.10
CA GLU A 298 -16.96 30.05 -14.13
C GLU A 298 -16.30 29.23 -13.02
N ALA A 299 -15.32 28.39 -13.35
CA ALA A 299 -14.55 27.65 -12.36
C ALA A 299 -13.67 28.57 -11.48
N GLY A 300 -13.35 29.77 -11.97
CA GLY A 300 -12.67 30.83 -11.23
C GLY A 300 -11.19 30.55 -10.91
N PRO A 301 -10.52 31.49 -10.20
CA PRO A 301 -9.09 31.38 -9.88
C PRO A 301 -8.77 30.25 -8.89
N GLU A 302 -9.77 29.77 -8.15
CA GLU A 302 -9.62 28.62 -7.24
C GLU A 302 -9.40 27.32 -7.98
N ALA A 303 -9.97 27.15 -9.18
CA ALA A 303 -9.77 25.96 -10.00
C ALA A 303 -8.30 25.77 -10.38
N ARG A 304 -7.61 26.84 -10.80
CA ARG A 304 -6.17 26.80 -11.09
C ARG A 304 -5.36 26.42 -9.85
N ARG A 305 -5.61 27.08 -8.71
CA ARG A 305 -4.89 26.79 -7.45
C ARG A 305 -5.11 25.35 -6.99
N ALA A 306 -6.33 24.84 -7.12
CA ALA A 306 -6.66 23.47 -6.79
C ALA A 306 -6.01 22.47 -7.75
N ALA A 307 -5.95 22.75 -9.05
CA ALA A 307 -5.27 21.92 -10.03
C ALA A 307 -3.75 21.85 -9.77
N GLU A 308 -3.10 22.99 -9.49
CA GLU A 308 -1.68 23.04 -9.13
C GLU A 308 -1.40 22.27 -7.83
N ALA A 309 -2.23 22.46 -6.81
CA ALA A 309 -2.14 21.70 -5.56
C ALA A 309 -2.40 20.20 -5.75
N GLY A 310 -3.34 19.85 -6.63
CA GLY A 310 -3.68 18.47 -6.98
C GLY A 310 -2.54 17.76 -7.70
N LEU A 311 -1.87 18.44 -8.63
CA LEU A 311 -0.68 17.92 -9.31
C LEU A 311 0.47 17.70 -8.33
N ALA A 312 0.74 18.67 -7.45
CA ALA A 312 1.80 18.54 -6.45
C ALA A 312 1.51 17.42 -5.44
N LEU A 313 0.26 17.28 -5.00
CA LEU A 313 -0.16 16.25 -4.05
C LEU A 313 -0.12 14.85 -4.67
N SER A 314 -0.61 14.67 -5.89
CA SER A 314 -0.58 13.37 -6.58
C SER A 314 0.86 12.90 -6.79
N ALA A 315 1.76 13.78 -7.24
CA ALA A 315 3.18 13.50 -7.40
C ALA A 315 3.85 13.09 -6.08
N ARG A 316 3.43 13.66 -4.95
CA ARG A 316 3.92 13.27 -3.61
C ARG A 316 3.35 11.94 -3.13
N LEU A 317 2.08 11.65 -3.40
CA LEU A 317 1.41 10.43 -2.95
C LEU A 317 1.86 9.19 -3.72
N GLU A 318 2.20 9.33 -5.00
CA GLU A 318 2.57 8.22 -5.87
C GLU A 318 3.71 7.32 -5.35
N PRO A 319 4.89 7.84 -4.98
CA PRO A 319 5.97 7.01 -4.43
C PRO A 319 5.58 6.38 -3.08
N LEU A 320 4.81 7.09 -2.24
CA LEU A 320 4.34 6.57 -0.95
C LEU A 320 3.34 5.43 -1.14
N LEU A 321 2.41 5.56 -2.09
CA LEU A 321 1.47 4.51 -2.44
C LEU A 321 2.18 3.28 -2.99
N HIS A 322 3.23 3.47 -3.81
CA HIS A 322 4.07 2.39 -4.32
C HIS A 322 4.73 1.59 -3.18
N ASP A 323 5.34 2.28 -2.22
CA ASP A 323 5.97 1.62 -1.07
C ASP A 323 4.96 1.00 -0.09
N ALA A 324 3.78 1.62 0.06
CA ALA A 324 2.71 1.14 0.93
C ALA A 324 1.93 -0.07 0.38
N VAL A 325 2.21 -0.54 -0.85
CA VAL A 325 1.47 -1.67 -1.47
C VAL A 325 1.42 -2.91 -0.57
N ALA A 326 2.50 -3.23 0.15
CA ALA A 326 2.50 -4.39 1.05
C ALA A 326 1.51 -4.24 2.22
N ALA A 327 1.27 -3.01 2.67
CA ALA A 327 0.33 -2.71 3.77
C ALA A 327 -1.14 -2.67 3.34
N SER A 328 -1.43 -2.78 2.04
CA SER A 328 -2.81 -2.85 1.52
C SER A 328 -3.53 -4.16 1.86
N GLY A 329 -2.85 -5.18 2.38
CA GLY A 329 -3.50 -6.41 2.82
C GLY A 329 -2.56 -7.45 3.43
N TYR A 330 -3.13 -8.35 4.22
CA TYR A 330 -2.42 -9.37 4.97
C TYR A 330 -1.55 -10.29 4.09
N ARG A 331 -2.09 -10.79 2.98
CA ARG A 331 -1.37 -11.66 2.04
C ARG A 331 -0.15 -10.96 1.43
N ARG A 332 -0.29 -9.68 1.06
CA ARG A 332 0.79 -8.87 0.47
C ARG A 332 1.88 -8.56 1.50
N MET A 333 1.50 -8.26 2.74
CA MET A 333 2.46 -8.04 3.84
C MET A 333 3.22 -9.32 4.18
N LEU A 334 2.55 -10.47 4.25
CA LEU A 334 3.18 -11.76 4.53
C LEU A 334 4.15 -12.21 3.43
N GLY A 335 3.85 -11.92 2.17
CA GLY A 335 4.76 -12.20 1.04
C GLY A 335 5.90 -11.18 0.87
N ALA A 336 5.87 -10.05 1.58
CA ALA A 336 6.91 -9.03 1.46
C ALA A 336 8.20 -9.41 2.21
N GLY A 337 9.36 -9.09 1.62
CA GLY A 337 10.66 -9.18 2.31
C GLY A 337 10.82 -8.14 3.44
N PRO A 338 11.85 -8.26 4.29
CA PRO A 338 12.04 -7.37 5.44
C PRO A 338 12.14 -5.89 5.06
N GLU A 339 12.87 -5.55 3.98
CA GLU A 339 12.98 -4.15 3.52
C GLU A 339 11.66 -3.60 3.00
N ARG A 340 10.92 -4.39 2.23
CA ARG A 340 9.63 -3.96 1.69
C ARG A 340 8.60 -3.74 2.81
N ARG A 341 8.65 -4.51 3.91
CA ARG A 341 7.82 -4.27 5.10
C ARG A 341 8.20 -2.99 5.83
N ARG A 342 9.52 -2.72 5.96
CA ARG A 342 10.01 -1.46 6.56
C ARG A 342 9.53 -0.25 5.76
N ARG A 343 9.73 -0.25 4.44
CA ARG A 343 9.25 0.82 3.55
C ARG A 343 7.74 0.99 3.63
N ALA A 344 6.97 -0.10 3.57
CA ALA A 344 5.52 -0.03 3.67
C ALA A 344 5.03 0.60 4.98
N ARG A 345 5.67 0.29 6.12
CA ARG A 345 5.32 0.91 7.42
C ARG A 345 5.65 2.38 7.46
N ALA A 346 6.84 2.76 6.96
CA ALA A 346 7.26 4.16 6.89
C ALA A 346 6.32 4.97 5.98
N ALA A 347 6.04 4.47 4.78
CA ALA A 347 5.11 5.10 3.84
C ALA A 347 3.71 5.23 4.45
N VAL A 348 3.21 4.19 5.12
CA VAL A 348 1.90 4.24 5.80
C VAL A 348 1.85 5.25 6.94
N ALA A 349 2.98 5.51 7.63
CA ALA A 349 3.05 6.57 8.64
C ALA A 349 2.98 7.96 7.99
N GLU A 350 3.69 8.17 6.88
CA GLU A 350 3.65 9.44 6.14
C GLU A 350 2.28 9.70 5.48
N LEU A 351 1.66 8.67 4.88
CA LEU A 351 0.29 8.74 4.37
C LEU A 351 -0.71 9.14 5.47
N ARG A 352 -0.44 8.71 6.72
CA ARG A 352 -0.97 9.25 7.99
C ARG A 352 -1.16 10.76 7.96
N LEU A 353 0.00 11.40 8.00
CA LEU A 353 0.15 12.83 8.18
C LEU A 353 -0.43 13.59 6.99
N LEU A 354 -0.23 13.06 5.77
CA LEU A 354 -0.78 13.68 4.57
C LEU A 354 -2.30 13.61 4.48
N LEU A 355 -2.90 12.48 4.84
CA LEU A 355 -4.35 12.35 4.87
C LEU A 355 -4.98 13.27 5.93
N ASP A 356 -4.38 13.35 7.10
CA ASP A 356 -4.84 14.22 8.18
C ASP A 356 -4.78 15.70 7.76
N TRP A 357 -3.65 16.14 7.20
CA TRP A 357 -3.52 17.49 6.64
C TRP A 357 -4.53 17.78 5.53
N ALA A 358 -4.75 16.82 4.63
CA ALA A 358 -5.68 16.98 3.52
C ALA A 358 -7.14 17.04 3.99
N GLU A 359 -7.49 16.28 5.04
CA GLU A 359 -8.81 16.27 5.67
C GLU A 359 -9.09 17.59 6.38
N HIS A 360 -8.15 18.11 7.18
CA HIS A 360 -8.27 19.44 7.80
C HIS A 360 -8.42 20.55 6.76
N GLY A 361 -7.81 20.38 5.59
CA GLY A 361 -7.94 21.30 4.46
C GLY A 361 -9.17 21.06 3.57
N GLY A 362 -9.97 20.02 3.78
CA GLY A 362 -11.08 19.66 2.88
C GLY A 362 -10.66 19.48 1.41
N LEU A 363 -9.46 18.96 1.16
CA LEU A 363 -8.88 18.90 -0.19
C LEU A 363 -9.65 17.96 -1.12
N GLU A 364 -10.15 16.84 -0.61
CA GLU A 364 -10.90 15.86 -1.42
C GLU A 364 -12.17 16.50 -2.00
N GLN A 365 -12.96 17.20 -1.18
CA GLN A 365 -14.12 17.96 -1.64
C GLN A 365 -13.73 19.06 -2.63
N ARG A 366 -12.65 19.82 -2.37
CA ARG A 366 -12.22 20.89 -3.27
C ARG A 366 -11.82 20.36 -4.66
N PHE A 367 -11.07 19.26 -4.73
CA PHE A 367 -10.73 18.65 -6.01
C PHE A 367 -11.97 18.11 -6.74
N GLY A 368 -12.90 17.49 -6.01
CA GLY A 368 -14.16 17.02 -6.57
C GLY A 368 -15.00 18.16 -7.15
N GLN A 369 -15.14 19.26 -6.41
CA GLN A 369 -15.89 20.44 -6.83
C GLN A 369 -15.30 21.06 -8.10
N VAL A 370 -13.98 21.26 -8.13
CA VAL A 370 -13.29 21.83 -9.30
C VAL A 370 -13.44 20.95 -10.54
N SER A 371 -13.32 19.63 -10.40
CA SER A 371 -13.55 18.71 -11.52
C SER A 371 -14.99 18.82 -12.04
N VAL A 372 -15.98 18.89 -11.15
CA VAL A 372 -17.40 19.08 -11.54
C VAL A 372 -17.62 20.41 -12.25
N ASP A 373 -17.06 21.51 -11.74
CA ASP A 373 -17.23 22.85 -12.33
C ASP A 373 -16.62 22.93 -13.73
N LEU A 374 -15.43 22.32 -13.91
CA LEU A 374 -14.75 22.24 -15.20
C LEU A 374 -15.48 21.35 -16.21
N LEU A 375 -16.09 20.25 -15.77
CA LEU A 375 -16.82 19.33 -16.65
C LEU A 375 -18.20 19.89 -17.04
N ARG A 376 -18.92 20.51 -16.09
CA ARG A 376 -20.25 21.07 -16.34
C ARG A 376 -20.23 22.15 -17.43
N GLY A 377 -19.19 22.98 -17.46
CA GLY A 377 -19.05 24.02 -18.48
C GLY A 377 -18.77 23.51 -19.89
N ALA A 378 -18.19 22.32 -20.04
CA ALA A 378 -17.83 21.76 -21.35
C ALA A 378 -19.03 21.16 -22.10
N ASP A 379 -19.97 20.53 -21.38
CA ASP A 379 -21.09 19.79 -21.97
C ASP A 379 -22.40 20.61 -22.04
N GLY A 380 -22.53 21.69 -21.27
CA GLY A 380 -23.80 22.38 -21.05
C GLY A 380 -24.23 23.41 -22.09
N ASP A 381 -23.35 23.83 -23.01
CA ASP A 381 -23.60 24.99 -23.89
C ASP A 381 -23.04 24.80 -25.31
N ALA A 382 -23.59 23.82 -26.04
CA ALA A 382 -23.16 23.47 -27.40
C ALA A 382 -23.31 24.63 -28.42
N GLU A 383 -24.23 25.57 -28.18
CA GLU A 383 -24.44 26.76 -29.02
C GLU A 383 -23.66 28.00 -28.50
N GLY A 384 -23.05 27.91 -27.31
CA GLY A 384 -22.26 28.99 -26.71
C GLY A 384 -23.09 30.15 -26.16
N LEU A 385 -24.40 29.99 -25.97
CA LEU A 385 -25.31 31.05 -25.55
C LEU A 385 -24.99 31.56 -24.13
N HIS A 386 -24.77 30.64 -23.18
CA HIS A 386 -24.38 31.01 -21.81
C HIS A 386 -23.00 31.66 -21.79
N ALA A 387 -22.08 31.14 -22.61
CA ALA A 387 -20.74 31.69 -22.73
C ALA A 387 -20.74 33.13 -23.27
N TRP A 388 -21.59 33.43 -24.26
CA TRP A 388 -21.75 34.78 -24.81
C TRP A 388 -22.40 35.74 -23.81
N VAL A 389 -23.47 35.33 -23.11
CA VAL A 389 -24.08 36.15 -22.04
C VAL A 389 -23.06 36.46 -20.94
N GLY A 390 -22.26 35.47 -20.54
CA GLY A 390 -21.17 35.67 -19.58
C GLY A 390 -20.10 36.63 -20.08
N PHE A 391 -19.72 36.53 -21.36
CA PHE A 391 -18.74 37.43 -21.98
C PHE A 391 -19.23 38.87 -22.05
N GLU A 392 -20.47 39.10 -22.46
CA GLU A 392 -21.07 40.43 -22.54
C GLU A 392 -21.15 41.09 -21.16
N ALA A 393 -21.47 40.31 -20.11
CA ALA A 393 -21.52 40.81 -18.75
C ALA A 393 -20.13 41.12 -18.15
N ARG A 394 -19.11 40.31 -18.47
CA ARG A 394 -17.78 40.37 -17.83
C ARG A 394 -16.61 40.25 -18.83
N PRO A 395 -16.50 41.13 -19.84
CA PRO A 395 -15.51 40.96 -20.91
C PRO A 395 -14.06 41.01 -20.41
N ALA A 396 -13.79 41.80 -19.36
CA ALA A 396 -12.46 41.94 -18.78
C ALA A 396 -11.94 40.62 -18.16
N GLU A 397 -12.82 39.80 -17.58
CA GLU A 397 -12.43 38.52 -16.97
C GLU A 397 -11.99 37.50 -18.03
N TYR A 398 -12.71 37.45 -19.15
CA TYR A 398 -12.39 36.58 -20.28
C TYR A 398 -11.07 36.96 -20.93
N TYR A 399 -10.86 38.25 -21.21
CA TYR A 399 -9.59 38.70 -21.78
C TYR A 399 -8.42 38.46 -20.83
N ARG A 400 -8.61 38.62 -19.50
CA ARG A 400 -7.58 38.28 -18.52
C ARG A 400 -7.20 36.80 -18.60
N VAL A 401 -8.16 35.88 -18.49
CA VAL A 401 -7.92 34.43 -18.58
C VAL A 401 -7.24 34.06 -19.90
N LEU A 402 -7.71 34.62 -21.00
CA LEU A 402 -7.13 34.41 -22.32
C LEU A 402 -5.65 34.86 -22.34
N THR A 403 -5.34 36.07 -21.86
CA THR A 403 -3.96 36.57 -21.80
C THR A 403 -3.07 35.75 -20.87
N GLU A 404 -3.58 35.22 -19.76
CA GLU A 404 -2.83 34.33 -18.87
C GLU A 404 -2.46 33.02 -19.57
N ILE A 405 -3.38 32.44 -20.35
CA ILE A 405 -3.18 31.16 -21.04
C ILE A 405 -2.30 31.31 -22.28
N THR A 406 -2.51 32.37 -23.07
CA THR A 406 -1.82 32.59 -24.34
C THR A 406 -0.53 33.38 -24.18
N GLY A 407 -0.40 34.20 -23.14
CA GLY A 407 0.81 34.98 -22.84
C GLY A 407 1.98 34.13 -22.33
N GLY A 408 1.69 33.04 -21.60
CA GLY A 408 2.72 32.10 -21.13
C GLY A 408 3.41 31.30 -22.25
N ALA A 409 2.86 31.27 -23.46
CA ALA A 409 3.50 30.63 -24.62
C ALA A 409 4.76 31.40 -25.08
N HIS A 410 4.92 32.67 -24.69
CA HIS A 410 6.04 33.51 -25.12
C HIS A 410 7.29 33.38 -24.23
N GLU A 411 7.15 32.93 -22.98
CA GLU A 411 8.29 32.78 -22.04
C GLU A 411 9.01 31.42 -22.18
N GLY A 412 8.32 30.37 -22.64
CA GLY A 412 8.90 29.03 -22.85
C GLY A 412 9.91 28.93 -24.01
N ALA A 413 9.87 29.86 -24.97
CA ALA A 413 10.79 29.90 -26.10
C ALA A 413 12.10 30.68 -25.81
N ALA A 414 12.14 31.44 -24.72
CA ALA A 414 13.32 32.22 -24.31
C ALA A 414 14.20 31.51 -23.24
N GLY A 415 13.78 30.33 -22.75
CA GLY A 415 14.45 29.60 -21.67
C GLY A 415 15.45 28.51 -22.07
N SER A 416 15.69 28.26 -23.37
CA SER A 416 16.70 27.29 -23.80
C SER A 416 18.05 27.97 -24.00
N GLY A 417 18.74 28.23 -22.89
CA GLY A 417 20.06 28.83 -22.86
C GLY A 417 20.79 28.55 -21.55
N ALA A 418 21.38 27.35 -21.48
CA ALA A 418 22.54 26.98 -20.65
C ALA A 418 22.59 27.44 -19.17
N GLY A 419 22.40 26.48 -18.25
CA GLY A 419 22.83 26.59 -16.86
C GLY A 419 22.88 25.22 -16.16
N SER A 420 24.08 24.64 -16.08
CA SER A 420 24.39 23.40 -15.34
C SER A 420 23.99 23.44 -13.87
N PRO A 421 23.82 22.28 -13.19
CA PRO A 421 23.22 22.20 -11.87
C PRO A 421 24.24 22.47 -10.76
N PRO A 422 23.84 23.02 -9.60
CA PRO A 422 24.57 22.83 -8.37
C PRO A 422 23.87 21.78 -7.50
N GLY A 423 24.59 20.71 -7.19
CA GLY A 423 24.30 19.85 -6.06
C GLY A 423 24.49 20.61 -4.74
N GLY A 424 23.69 20.27 -3.73
CA GLY A 424 23.87 20.82 -2.39
C GLY A 424 22.62 20.68 -1.54
N ALA A 425 22.57 19.60 -0.76
CA ALA A 425 21.59 19.38 0.29
C ALA A 425 21.47 20.62 1.20
N ARG A 426 20.25 21.15 1.35
CA ARG A 426 19.92 22.11 2.41
C ARG A 426 18.82 21.55 3.31
N ARG A 427 19.19 21.38 4.58
CA ARG A 427 18.34 21.10 5.74
C ARG A 427 17.21 22.14 5.86
N PRO A 428 16.05 21.79 6.43
CA PRO A 428 15.01 22.76 6.74
C PRO A 428 15.44 23.65 7.92
N VAL A 429 15.49 24.96 7.68
CA VAL A 429 15.62 26.00 8.69
C VAL A 429 14.26 26.22 9.35
N ALA A 430 14.28 26.26 10.68
CA ALA A 430 13.14 26.54 11.54
C ALA A 430 12.58 27.96 11.30
N LEU A 431 11.26 28.06 11.15
CA LEU A 431 10.53 29.33 11.20
C LEU A 431 9.72 29.41 12.50
N LEU A 432 10.30 30.16 13.42
CA LEU A 432 9.70 31.19 14.28
C LEU A 432 8.31 30.94 14.90
N ARG A 433 8.37 30.70 16.22
CA ARG A 433 7.35 31.10 17.20
C ARG A 433 6.96 32.57 17.00
N ARG A 434 5.66 32.85 16.91
CA ARG A 434 5.06 34.11 17.38
C ARG A 434 4.27 33.79 18.65
N SER A 435 4.72 34.35 19.77
CA SER A 435 3.89 34.51 20.97
C SER A 435 2.87 35.63 20.74
N PRO A 436 1.68 35.57 21.37
CA PRO A 436 0.75 36.69 21.43
C PRO A 436 1.18 37.66 22.54
N ALA A 437 1.03 38.96 22.28
CA ALA A 437 1.11 40.00 23.31
C ALA A 437 -0.22 40.07 24.07
N VAL A 438 -0.10 40.31 25.38
CA VAL A 438 -1.15 40.70 26.33
C VAL A 438 -1.66 42.10 26.01
#